data_AF-A0A0C9RS11-F1
#
_entry.id   AF-A0A0C9RS11-F1
#
_cell.length_a   1.000
_cell.length_b   1.000
_cell.length_c   1.000
_cell.angle_alpha   90.00
_cell.angle_beta   90.00
_cell.angle_gamma   90.00
#
_symmetry.space_group_name_H-M   'P 1'
#
loop_
_entity.id
_entity.type
_entity.pdbx_description
1 polymer ?
#
loop_
_entity_poly.entity_id
_entity_poly.type
_entity_poly.pdbx_seq_one_letter_code
_entity_poly.pdbx_strand_id
1 'polypeptide(L)'
;MSAQLKLTRRMNAVAMAMATLSKRNEICLMFVYVCTFIIVGNAARELNNNDIIITDLPRHHQQQQEPNVPITYPTKVQQISWKPRAFVYRGFLSDEECDHLVSLAKTELKRSAVADNGSGKGTVSEVRTSSGMFIRKGKDAIITRIEEKIAAWTFLPKENGEDLQVLRYEHGQKYDPHFDFFHDKVNLARGGHRIATVLMYLTDVAKGGETVFPSAEVDSRRRVNIQDDTLSDCAKKGVAVKPKRGDALLFFNLSPGAITDSSSLHAGCPIIEGEKWSATKWIHVDSFDKKPENSGNCVDENDRCGEWAAYGECINNPEYMVGSLEVPGACRKSCKVC
;
A
#
# COMPACT_ATOMS: atom_id res chain seq x y z
N MET A 1 -5.15 21.86 59.71
CA MET A 1 -5.27 22.42 58.34
C MET A 1 -5.09 21.28 57.35
N SER A 2 -6.18 20.86 56.71
CA SER A 2 -6.31 19.60 55.95
C SER A 2 -5.17 19.39 54.93
N ALA A 3 -4.68 18.15 54.81
CA ALA A 3 -3.66 17.75 53.83
C ALA A 3 -4.06 18.14 52.40
N GLN A 4 -5.37 18.16 52.09
CA GLN A 4 -5.89 18.66 50.83
C GLN A 4 -5.55 20.15 50.60
N LEU A 5 -5.68 21.00 51.62
CA LEU A 5 -5.43 22.44 51.48
C LEU A 5 -3.95 22.77 51.21
N LYS A 6 -3.03 21.93 51.73
CA LYS A 6 -1.59 22.03 51.44
C LYS A 6 -1.26 21.54 50.02
N LEU A 7 -1.95 20.51 49.54
CA LEU A 7 -1.78 19.99 48.18
C LEU A 7 -2.29 20.98 47.13
N THR A 8 -3.48 21.57 47.34
CA THR A 8 -4.06 22.56 46.43
C THR A 8 -3.20 23.83 46.34
N ARG A 9 -2.63 24.30 47.46
CA ARG A 9 -1.70 25.44 47.45
C ARG A 9 -0.40 25.14 46.71
N ARG A 10 0.15 23.92 46.83
CA ARG A 10 1.35 23.50 46.10
C ARG A 10 1.10 23.34 44.60
N MET A 11 -0.04 22.75 44.22
CA MET A 11 -0.44 22.61 42.82
C MET A 11 -0.68 23.97 42.15
N ASN A 12 -1.31 24.92 42.85
CA ASN A 12 -1.52 26.27 42.31
C ASN A 12 -0.22 27.07 42.17
N ALA A 13 0.75 26.91 43.08
CA ALA A 13 2.06 27.53 42.97
C ALA A 13 2.87 26.97 41.78
N VAL A 14 2.79 25.66 41.53
CA VAL A 14 3.44 25.00 40.38
C VAL A 14 2.77 25.42 39.06
N ALA A 15 1.44 25.50 39.02
CA ALA A 15 0.71 25.97 37.84
C ALA A 15 1.05 27.43 37.48
N MET A 16 1.18 28.32 38.47
CA MET A 16 1.64 29.69 38.25
C MET A 16 3.09 29.74 37.73
N ALA A 17 4.00 28.96 38.31
CA ALA A 17 5.40 28.91 37.88
C ALA A 17 5.54 28.43 36.43
N MET A 18 4.77 27.42 36.03
CA MET A 18 4.71 26.88 34.67
C MET A 18 4.15 27.90 33.67
N ALA A 19 3.14 28.68 34.06
CA ALA A 19 2.58 29.73 33.20
C ALA A 19 3.56 30.89 32.95
N THR A 20 4.44 31.19 33.91
CA THR A 20 5.54 32.16 33.73
C THR A 20 6.67 31.63 32.86
N LEU A 21 6.98 30.32 32.92
CA LEU A 21 8.01 29.69 32.09
C LEU A 21 7.58 29.55 30.63
N SER A 22 6.29 29.31 30.35
CA SER A 22 5.76 29.24 28.98
C SER A 22 5.81 30.57 28.21
N LYS A 23 6.02 31.72 28.88
CA LYS A 23 6.10 33.05 28.25
C LYS A 23 7.53 33.51 27.93
N ARG A 24 8.55 32.75 28.34
CA ARG A 24 9.95 33.04 28.00
C ARG A 24 10.44 31.89 27.13
N ASN A 25 10.57 32.16 25.83
CA ASN A 25 11.04 31.20 24.83
C ASN A 25 12.30 30.46 25.31
N GLU A 26 12.32 29.17 24.96
CA GLU A 26 13.39 28.17 25.16
C GLU A 26 13.34 27.38 26.48
N ILE A 27 12.48 26.35 26.52
CA ILE A 27 12.78 24.97 26.98
C ILE A 27 11.62 24.04 26.53
N CYS A 28 12.00 22.87 26.02
CA CYS A 28 11.21 21.92 25.24
C CYS A 28 9.98 21.33 25.98
N LEU A 29 8.82 21.32 25.32
CA LEU A 29 7.54 20.77 25.79
C LEU A 29 7.62 19.31 26.30
N MET A 30 8.63 18.56 25.83
CA MET A 30 8.91 17.18 26.22
C MET A 30 9.33 17.04 27.70
N PHE A 31 10.06 18.01 28.27
CA PHE A 31 10.50 17.92 29.67
C PHE A 31 9.35 18.15 30.66
N VAL A 32 8.38 18.99 30.30
CA VAL A 32 7.20 19.27 31.14
C VAL A 32 6.30 18.03 31.25
N TYR A 33 6.14 17.28 30.15
CA TYR A 33 5.37 16.03 30.12
C TYR A 33 6.01 14.90 30.93
N VAL A 34 7.33 14.75 30.89
CA VAL A 34 8.02 13.70 31.67
C VAL A 34 7.92 13.97 33.17
N CYS A 35 8.04 15.23 33.61
CA CYS A 35 7.93 15.58 35.03
C CYS A 35 6.51 15.43 35.59
N THR A 36 5.46 15.72 34.81
CA THR A 36 4.07 15.51 35.26
C THR A 36 3.72 14.03 35.40
N PHE A 37 4.20 13.16 34.50
CA PHE A 37 3.97 11.71 34.62
C PHE A 37 4.65 11.08 35.85
N ILE A 38 5.88 11.50 36.18
CA ILE A 38 6.60 10.97 37.35
C ILE A 38 5.94 11.41 38.66
N ILE A 39 5.45 12.65 38.75
CA ILE A 39 4.80 13.17 39.95
C ILE A 39 3.40 12.56 40.14
N VAL A 40 2.61 12.39 39.06
CA VAL A 40 1.31 11.73 39.12
C VAL A 40 1.46 10.24 39.43
N GLY A 41 2.47 9.57 38.84
CA GLY A 41 2.77 8.16 39.13
C GLY A 41 3.18 7.90 40.57
N ASN A 42 3.94 8.81 41.19
CA ASN A 42 4.31 8.69 42.61
C ASN A 42 3.15 9.06 43.56
N ALA A 43 2.31 10.03 43.22
CA ALA A 43 1.11 10.36 44.00
C ALA A 43 0.04 9.24 43.94
N ALA A 44 -0.09 8.54 42.81
CA ALA A 44 -0.98 7.38 42.69
C ALA A 44 -0.48 6.17 43.50
N ARG A 45 0.85 6.04 43.68
CA ARG A 45 1.46 4.97 44.50
C ARG A 45 1.27 5.17 46.01
N GLU A 46 1.18 6.41 46.49
CA GLU A 46 0.94 6.72 47.91
C GLU A 46 -0.54 6.59 48.35
N LEU A 47 -1.49 6.56 47.41
CA LEU A 47 -2.92 6.42 47.73
C LEU A 47 -3.42 4.96 47.79
N ASN A 48 -2.58 3.98 47.43
CA ASN A 48 -3.00 2.59 47.27
C ASN A 48 -2.73 1.70 48.50
N ASN A 49 -2.58 2.31 49.68
CA ASN A 49 -2.18 1.60 50.91
C ASN A 49 -3.25 1.62 52.03
N ASN A 50 -4.52 1.80 51.68
CA ASN A 50 -5.63 1.61 52.62
C ASN A 50 -6.55 0.51 52.10
N ASP A 51 -6.65 -0.57 52.87
CA ASP A 51 -7.52 -1.71 52.68
C ASP A 51 -8.97 -1.30 52.39
N ILE A 52 -9.44 -1.56 51.17
CA ILE A 52 -10.87 -1.60 50.86
C ILE A 52 -11.16 -2.97 50.25
N ILE A 53 -11.73 -3.85 51.08
CA ILE A 53 -12.34 -5.10 50.63
C ILE A 53 -13.58 -4.72 49.83
N ILE A 54 -13.49 -4.79 48.50
CA ILE A 54 -14.64 -4.74 47.60
C ILE A 54 -14.96 -6.16 47.19
N THR A 55 -16.13 -6.63 47.64
CA THR A 55 -16.75 -7.91 47.27
C THR A 55 -16.87 -8.07 45.76
N ASP A 56 -16.48 -9.24 45.24
CA ASP A 56 -16.53 -9.63 43.84
C ASP A 56 -17.92 -9.47 43.22
N LEU A 57 -18.00 -8.64 42.17
CA LEU A 57 -19.06 -8.69 41.16
C LEU A 57 -18.50 -9.39 39.91
N PRO A 58 -19.24 -10.30 39.24
CA PRO A 58 -18.70 -11.02 38.11
C PRO A 58 -18.46 -10.06 36.93
N ARG A 59 -17.19 -9.79 36.62
CA ARG A 59 -16.82 -9.15 35.35
C ARG A 59 -16.96 -10.20 34.26
N HIS A 60 -17.98 -10.06 33.43
CA HIS A 60 -17.94 -10.60 32.08
C HIS A 60 -16.78 -9.93 31.32
N HIS A 61 -15.60 -10.55 31.36
CA HIS A 61 -14.52 -10.25 30.43
C HIS A 61 -14.97 -10.71 29.03
N GLN A 62 -15.64 -9.83 28.30
CA GLN A 62 -15.55 -9.90 26.85
C GLN A 62 -14.12 -9.48 26.50
N GLN A 63 -13.28 -10.47 26.21
CA GLN A 63 -12.01 -10.25 25.51
C GLN A 63 -12.36 -9.65 24.14
N GLN A 64 -12.40 -8.32 24.05
CA GLN A 64 -12.29 -7.65 22.77
C GLN A 64 -10.86 -7.91 22.30
N GLN A 65 -10.73 -8.82 21.34
CA GLN A 65 -9.47 -9.14 20.70
C GLN A 65 -9.01 -7.87 19.97
N GLU A 66 -7.94 -7.25 20.47
CA GLU A 66 -7.33 -6.10 19.79
C GLU A 66 -7.04 -6.48 18.33
N PRO A 67 -7.37 -5.62 17.35
CA PRO A 67 -7.10 -5.93 15.95
C PRO A 67 -5.59 -6.16 15.80
N ASN A 68 -5.21 -7.33 15.25
CA ASN A 68 -3.83 -7.70 15.02
C ASN A 68 -3.24 -6.79 13.93
N VAL A 69 -2.71 -5.63 14.33
CA VAL A 69 -2.15 -4.65 13.38
C VAL A 69 -0.92 -5.28 12.71
N PRO A 70 -0.85 -5.32 11.37
CA PRO A 70 0.31 -5.86 10.67
C PRO A 70 1.56 -5.04 11.01
N ILE A 71 2.56 -5.69 11.61
CA ILE A 71 3.83 -5.04 11.94
C ILE A 71 4.73 -5.06 10.71
N THR A 72 5.09 -3.86 10.22
CA THR A 72 6.11 -3.68 9.18
C THR A 72 7.43 -3.25 9.83
N TYR A 73 8.55 -3.71 9.26
CA TYR A 73 9.90 -3.45 9.77
C TYR A 73 10.69 -2.62 8.76
N PRO A 74 10.75 -1.28 8.91
CA PRO A 74 11.45 -0.40 7.98
C PRO A 74 12.93 -0.78 7.78
N THR A 75 13.56 -1.39 8.79
CA THR A 75 14.96 -1.87 8.72
C THR A 75 15.18 -2.98 7.70
N LYS A 76 14.13 -3.65 7.24
CA LYS A 76 14.18 -4.68 6.18
C LYS A 76 13.96 -4.10 4.77
N VAL A 77 13.73 -2.80 4.65
CA VAL A 77 13.45 -2.14 3.37
C VAL A 77 14.71 -1.53 2.78
N GLN A 78 15.04 -1.94 1.56
CA GLN A 78 16.14 -1.42 0.78
C GLN A 78 15.61 -0.57 -0.37
N GLN A 79 16.02 0.69 -0.44
CA GLN A 79 15.74 1.53 -1.61
C GLN A 79 16.50 1.00 -2.84
N ILE A 80 15.80 0.82 -3.95
CA ILE A 80 16.35 0.38 -5.23
C ILE A 80 16.56 1.57 -6.17
N SER A 81 15.56 2.44 -6.31
CA SER A 81 15.64 3.66 -7.12
C SER A 81 14.73 4.76 -6.54
N TRP A 82 15.05 6.01 -6.86
CA TRP A 82 14.16 7.16 -6.66
C TRP A 82 13.32 7.47 -7.91
N LYS A 83 13.78 7.04 -9.09
CA LYS A 83 13.09 7.23 -10.37
C LYS A 83 13.25 5.96 -11.22
N PRO A 84 12.25 5.06 -11.23
CA PRO A 84 11.00 5.17 -10.48
C PRO A 84 11.27 4.98 -8.99
N ARG A 85 10.35 5.43 -8.13
CA ARG A 85 10.42 5.09 -6.71
C ARG A 85 10.25 3.59 -6.56
N ALA A 86 11.29 2.89 -6.13
CA ALA A 86 11.30 1.44 -6.01
C ALA A 86 12.03 0.98 -4.74
N PHE A 87 11.46 0.03 -4.02
CA PHE A 87 11.93 -0.46 -2.73
C PHE A 87 11.72 -1.96 -2.63
N VAL A 88 12.71 -2.68 -2.11
CA VAL A 88 12.60 -4.11 -1.78
C VAL A 88 12.44 -4.27 -0.29
N TYR A 89 11.40 -4.96 0.14
CA TYR A 89 11.24 -5.46 1.51
C TYR A 89 11.77 -6.90 1.57
N ARG A 90 12.82 -7.11 2.37
CA ARG A 90 13.41 -8.44 2.56
C ARG A 90 12.59 -9.32 3.50
N GLY A 91 12.24 -10.54 3.09
CA GLY A 91 11.41 -11.46 3.88
C GLY A 91 10.06 -10.83 4.25
N PHE A 92 9.41 -10.22 3.26
CA PHE A 92 8.06 -9.66 3.40
C PHE A 92 7.02 -10.78 3.61
N LEU A 93 7.13 -11.87 2.86
CA LEU A 93 6.36 -13.09 3.06
C LEU A 93 7.19 -14.11 3.83
N SER A 94 6.51 -14.88 4.67
CA SER A 94 7.00 -16.14 5.24
C SER A 94 7.00 -17.25 4.18
N ASP A 95 7.75 -18.31 4.43
CA ASP A 95 7.78 -19.47 3.54
C ASP A 95 6.39 -20.13 3.43
N GLU A 96 5.63 -20.17 4.53
CA GLU A 96 4.27 -20.70 4.55
C GLU A 96 3.31 -19.85 3.71
N GLU A 97 3.43 -18.51 3.75
CA GLU A 97 2.66 -17.62 2.88
C GLU A 97 3.02 -17.82 1.40
N CYS A 98 4.30 -18.00 1.08
CA CYS A 98 4.75 -18.30 -0.28
C CYS A 98 4.18 -19.63 -0.80
N ASP A 99 4.27 -20.70 -0.02
CA ASP A 99 3.75 -22.02 -0.41
C ASP A 99 2.24 -22.02 -0.54
N HIS A 100 1.54 -21.30 0.34
CA HIS A 100 0.09 -21.15 0.26
C HIS A 100 -0.33 -20.50 -1.07
N LEU A 101 0.29 -19.38 -1.45
CA LEU A 101 0.01 -18.71 -2.72
C LEU A 101 0.28 -19.61 -3.94
N VAL A 102 1.41 -20.34 -3.93
CA VAL A 102 1.74 -21.29 -5.00
C VAL A 102 0.73 -22.45 -5.05
N SER A 103 0.33 -22.99 -3.90
CA SER A 103 -0.64 -24.09 -3.83
C SER A 103 -2.01 -23.71 -4.40
N LEU A 104 -2.52 -22.52 -4.04
CA LEU A 104 -3.78 -21.98 -4.57
C LEU A 104 -3.72 -21.77 -6.08
N ALA A 105 -2.56 -21.36 -6.61
CA ALA A 105 -2.41 -21.13 -8.03
C ALA A 105 -2.30 -22.43 -8.83
N LYS A 106 -1.61 -23.47 -8.32
CA LYS A 106 -1.39 -24.75 -9.03
C LYS A 106 -2.69 -25.42 -9.50
N THR A 107 -3.80 -25.22 -8.80
CA THR A 107 -5.09 -25.82 -9.16
C THR A 107 -5.79 -25.13 -10.34
N GLU A 108 -5.42 -23.89 -10.66
CA GLU A 108 -6.17 -23.05 -11.62
C GLU A 108 -5.27 -22.28 -12.62
N LEU A 109 -3.98 -22.63 -12.73
CA LEU A 109 -3.07 -21.98 -13.68
C LEU A 109 -3.54 -22.14 -15.13
N LYS A 110 -3.76 -21.01 -15.80
CA LYS A 110 -4.02 -20.95 -17.24
C LYS A 110 -2.98 -20.04 -17.90
N ARG A 111 -2.87 -20.12 -19.23
CA ARG A 111 -1.97 -19.22 -19.96
C ARG A 111 -2.34 -17.76 -19.70
N SER A 112 -1.36 -16.91 -19.37
CA SER A 112 -1.63 -15.50 -19.06
C SER A 112 -2.13 -14.75 -20.30
N ALA A 113 -3.14 -13.92 -20.10
CA ALA A 113 -3.59 -12.93 -21.08
C ALA A 113 -3.15 -11.53 -20.63
N VAL A 114 -2.98 -10.61 -21.58
CA VAL A 114 -2.72 -9.18 -21.32
C VAL A 114 -3.93 -8.39 -21.79
N ALA A 115 -4.30 -7.32 -21.08
CA ALA A 115 -5.37 -6.43 -21.52
C ALA A 115 -4.92 -5.70 -22.80
N ASP A 116 -5.74 -5.80 -23.84
CA ASP A 116 -5.52 -5.06 -25.08
C ASP A 116 -5.79 -3.56 -24.87
N ASN A 117 -4.83 -2.71 -25.27
CA ASN A 117 -4.88 -1.26 -25.03
C ASN A 117 -6.02 -0.55 -25.77
N GLY A 118 -6.61 -1.16 -26.80
CA GLY A 118 -7.72 -0.57 -27.56
C GLY A 118 -9.10 -1.05 -27.13
N SER A 119 -9.21 -2.32 -26.72
CA SER A 119 -10.51 -2.97 -26.46
C SER A 119 -10.71 -3.43 -25.01
N GLY A 120 -9.68 -3.39 -24.16
CA GLY A 120 -9.72 -3.90 -22.79
C GLY A 120 -9.88 -5.42 -22.67
N LYS A 121 -9.94 -6.15 -23.79
CA LYS A 121 -10.11 -7.62 -23.80
C LYS A 121 -8.77 -8.32 -23.58
N GLY A 122 -8.78 -9.39 -22.78
CA GLY A 122 -7.62 -10.23 -22.56
C GLY A 122 -7.30 -11.12 -23.78
N THR A 123 -6.11 -10.97 -24.37
CA THR A 123 -5.62 -11.83 -25.45
C THR A 123 -4.43 -12.67 -24.98
N VAL A 124 -4.30 -13.91 -25.47
CA VAL A 124 -3.11 -14.75 -25.25
C VAL A 124 -1.92 -14.01 -25.86
N SER A 125 -0.91 -13.72 -25.03
CA SER A 125 0.10 -12.73 -25.36
C SER A 125 1.47 -13.34 -25.66
N GLU A 126 2.10 -12.91 -26.76
CA GLU A 126 3.53 -13.16 -27.00
C GLU A 126 4.43 -12.24 -26.16
N VAL A 127 3.88 -11.13 -25.67
CA VAL A 127 4.55 -10.11 -24.84
C VAL A 127 4.74 -10.61 -23.40
N ARG A 128 3.75 -11.37 -22.90
CA ARG A 128 3.78 -12.01 -21.59
C ARG A 128 3.59 -13.51 -21.73
N THR A 129 4.69 -14.24 -21.57
CA THR A 129 4.72 -15.68 -21.81
C THR A 129 4.64 -16.50 -20.51
N SER A 130 3.93 -16.02 -19.48
CA SER A 130 3.67 -16.76 -18.24
C SER A 130 2.35 -17.55 -18.27
N SER A 131 2.17 -18.41 -17.28
CA SER A 131 0.84 -18.87 -16.84
C SER A 131 0.44 -18.12 -15.57
N GLY A 132 -0.84 -17.87 -15.34
CA GLY A 132 -1.30 -17.16 -14.14
C GLY A 132 -2.77 -17.39 -13.77
N MET A 133 -3.13 -16.94 -12.58
CA MET A 133 -4.49 -16.94 -12.05
C MET A 133 -4.68 -15.78 -11.05
N PHE A 134 -5.94 -15.39 -10.82
CA PHE A 134 -6.30 -14.35 -9.85
C PHE A 134 -6.92 -14.93 -8.57
N ILE A 135 -6.25 -14.72 -7.45
CA ILE A 135 -6.75 -15.05 -6.12
C ILE A 135 -7.58 -13.88 -5.62
N ARG A 136 -8.87 -14.13 -5.39
CA ARG A 136 -9.81 -13.11 -4.89
C ARG A 136 -9.35 -12.51 -3.56
N LYS A 137 -9.60 -11.20 -3.41
CA LYS A 137 -9.41 -10.49 -2.12
C LYS A 137 -10.09 -11.23 -0.98
N GLY A 138 -9.43 -11.30 0.17
CA GLY A 138 -9.96 -11.94 1.37
C GLY A 138 -10.39 -13.41 1.21
N LYS A 139 -9.86 -14.15 0.21
CA LYS A 139 -10.23 -15.56 -0.05
C LYS A 139 -10.13 -16.44 1.19
N ASP A 140 -9.11 -16.22 2.01
CA ASP A 140 -8.90 -16.87 3.29
C ASP A 140 -8.11 -15.95 4.25
N ALA A 141 -7.87 -16.44 5.47
CA ALA A 141 -7.18 -15.67 6.50
C ALA A 141 -5.70 -15.39 6.17
N ILE A 142 -5.02 -16.22 5.38
CA ILE A 142 -3.64 -15.97 4.95
C ILE A 142 -3.63 -14.84 3.92
N ILE A 143 -4.50 -14.91 2.91
CA ILE A 143 -4.63 -13.86 1.90
C ILE A 143 -5.00 -12.52 2.55
N THR A 144 -5.96 -12.53 3.47
CA THR A 144 -6.37 -11.31 4.21
C THR A 144 -5.17 -10.67 4.92
N ARG A 145 -4.37 -11.45 5.65
CA ARG A 145 -3.17 -10.93 6.35
C ARG A 145 -2.10 -10.39 5.40
N ILE A 146 -1.91 -11.04 4.25
CA ILE A 146 -0.98 -10.53 3.21
C ILE A 146 -1.47 -9.17 2.70
N GLU A 147 -2.76 -9.02 2.43
CA GLU A 147 -3.34 -7.76 1.97
C GLU A 147 -3.24 -6.65 3.02
N GLU A 148 -3.44 -6.97 4.30
CA GLU A 148 -3.24 -6.05 5.41
C GLU A 148 -1.77 -5.62 5.54
N LYS A 149 -0.82 -6.56 5.40
CA LYS A 149 0.64 -6.26 5.37
C LYS A 149 1.00 -5.34 4.21
N ILE A 150 0.41 -5.57 3.03
CA ILE A 150 0.62 -4.70 1.85
C ILE A 150 0.09 -3.29 2.14
N ALA A 151 -1.12 -3.17 2.67
CA ALA A 151 -1.71 -1.87 3.02
C ALA A 151 -0.85 -1.13 4.07
N ALA A 152 -0.40 -1.83 5.11
CA ALA A 152 0.45 -1.26 6.15
C ALA A 152 1.82 -0.81 5.63
N TRP A 153 2.42 -1.52 4.67
CA TRP A 153 3.73 -1.13 4.11
C TRP A 153 3.62 0.00 3.09
N THR A 154 2.59 -0.04 2.23
CA THR A 154 2.41 0.94 1.15
C THR A 154 1.76 2.23 1.61
N PHE A 155 1.08 2.22 2.77
CA PHE A 155 0.18 3.27 3.23
C PHE A 155 -0.99 3.54 2.26
N LEU A 156 -1.34 2.53 1.45
CA LEU A 156 -2.48 2.60 0.53
C LEU A 156 -3.62 1.69 1.05
N PRO A 157 -4.89 2.13 0.98
CA PRO A 157 -6.01 1.34 1.46
C PRO A 157 -6.16 0.00 0.72
N LYS A 158 -6.62 -1.04 1.43
CA LYS A 158 -6.83 -2.37 0.86
C LYS A 158 -7.91 -2.37 -0.22
N GLU A 159 -8.87 -1.45 -0.14
CA GLU A 159 -9.99 -1.27 -1.07
C GLU A 159 -9.50 -0.84 -2.46
N ASN A 160 -8.35 -0.16 -2.53
CA ASN A 160 -7.73 0.27 -3.78
C ASN A 160 -7.03 -0.89 -4.50
N GLY A 161 -6.80 -2.01 -3.83
CA GLY A 161 -6.09 -3.15 -4.39
C GLY A 161 -6.99 -4.04 -5.25
N GLU A 162 -6.48 -4.49 -6.40
CA GLU A 162 -7.08 -5.56 -7.21
C GLU A 162 -6.93 -6.94 -6.54
N ASP A 163 -7.53 -7.99 -7.12
CA ASP A 163 -7.22 -9.39 -6.76
C ASP A 163 -5.71 -9.68 -6.94
N LEU A 164 -5.16 -10.60 -6.15
CA LEU A 164 -3.75 -11.00 -6.27
C LEU A 164 -3.56 -11.82 -7.55
N GLN A 165 -2.63 -11.42 -8.41
CA GLN A 165 -2.29 -12.19 -9.60
C GLN A 165 -1.06 -13.07 -9.35
N VAL A 166 -1.24 -14.39 -9.31
CA VAL A 166 -0.12 -15.34 -9.20
C VAL A 166 0.31 -15.80 -10.58
N LEU A 167 1.61 -15.89 -10.78
CA LEU A 167 2.26 -16.14 -12.06
C LEU A 167 3.36 -17.16 -11.93
N ARG A 168 3.51 -17.97 -12.98
CA ARG A 168 4.62 -18.91 -13.16
C ARG A 168 5.33 -18.63 -14.49
N TYR A 169 6.65 -18.51 -14.42
CA TYR A 169 7.54 -18.43 -15.57
C TYR A 169 8.48 -19.64 -15.56
N GLU A 170 8.48 -20.36 -16.67
CA GLU A 170 9.37 -21.48 -16.96
C GLU A 170 10.59 -21.01 -17.78
N HIS A 171 11.51 -21.92 -18.08
CA HIS A 171 12.71 -21.63 -18.87
C HIS A 171 12.37 -20.87 -20.18
N GLY A 172 13.10 -19.78 -20.43
CA GLY A 172 12.91 -18.89 -21.58
C GLY A 172 11.69 -17.95 -21.51
N GLN A 173 10.73 -18.20 -20.62
CA GLN A 173 9.56 -17.33 -20.47
C GLN A 173 9.95 -15.99 -19.85
N LYS A 174 9.24 -14.93 -20.26
CA LYS A 174 9.56 -13.54 -19.95
C LYS A 174 8.30 -12.66 -19.92
N TYR A 175 8.48 -11.42 -19.52
CA TYR A 175 7.52 -10.34 -19.76
C TYR A 175 8.27 -9.15 -20.36
N ASP A 176 7.95 -8.80 -21.59
CA ASP A 176 8.51 -7.64 -22.27
C ASP A 176 8.21 -6.32 -21.52
N PRO A 177 9.01 -5.27 -21.77
CA PRO A 177 8.85 -3.98 -21.10
C PRO A 177 7.43 -3.41 -21.25
N HIS A 178 6.84 -3.03 -20.12
CA HIS A 178 5.49 -2.48 -20.06
C HIS A 178 5.33 -1.51 -18.88
N PHE A 179 4.19 -0.84 -18.86
CA PHE A 179 3.72 -0.03 -17.75
C PHE A 179 2.56 -0.73 -17.07
N ASP A 180 2.46 -0.57 -15.75
CA ASP A 180 1.29 -1.04 -15.01
C ASP A 180 0.16 0.00 -14.97
N PHE A 181 0.42 1.27 -15.32
CA PHE A 181 -0.64 2.26 -15.48
C PHE A 181 -1.36 2.12 -16.83
N PHE A 182 -2.64 2.49 -16.86
CA PHE A 182 -3.47 2.37 -18.07
C PHE A 182 -3.27 3.51 -19.06
N HIS A 183 -3.59 3.24 -20.32
CA HIS A 183 -3.73 4.25 -21.37
C HIS A 183 -5.17 4.34 -21.89
N ASP A 184 -6.00 3.34 -21.55
CA ASP A 184 -7.38 3.23 -22.00
C ASP A 184 -8.36 3.74 -20.94
N LYS A 185 -9.46 4.35 -21.39
CA LYS A 185 -10.48 4.94 -20.51
C LYS A 185 -11.29 3.91 -19.74
N VAL A 186 -11.40 2.69 -20.27
CA VAL A 186 -12.24 1.62 -19.69
C VAL A 186 -11.66 1.14 -18.37
N ASN A 187 -10.35 0.87 -18.32
CA ASN A 187 -9.68 0.48 -17.08
C ASN A 187 -9.54 1.66 -16.11
N LEU A 188 -9.39 2.89 -16.61
CA LEU A 188 -9.37 4.09 -15.78
C LEU A 188 -10.68 4.33 -15.03
N ALA A 189 -11.81 3.96 -15.61
CA ALA A 189 -13.12 4.12 -14.99
C ALA A 189 -13.24 3.39 -13.64
N ARG A 190 -12.45 2.34 -13.42
CA ARG A 190 -12.48 1.53 -12.20
C ARG A 190 -11.27 1.82 -11.32
N GLY A 191 -11.44 2.76 -10.39
CA GLY A 191 -10.41 3.15 -9.41
C GLY A 191 -9.30 4.05 -9.96
N GLY A 192 -9.34 4.43 -11.24
CA GLY A 192 -8.29 5.25 -11.88
C GLY A 192 -7.02 4.47 -12.20
N HIS A 193 -5.91 5.18 -12.41
CA HIS A 193 -4.62 4.55 -12.63
C HIS A 193 -4.19 3.71 -11.42
N ARG A 194 -3.43 2.64 -11.69
CA ARG A 194 -2.64 1.95 -10.67
C ARG A 194 -1.52 2.87 -10.21
N ILE A 195 -1.55 3.32 -8.94
CA ILE A 195 -0.52 4.18 -8.35
C ILE A 195 0.76 3.41 -8.03
N ALA A 196 0.62 2.15 -7.60
CA ALA A 196 1.73 1.33 -7.15
C ALA A 196 1.50 -0.15 -7.44
N THR A 197 2.60 -0.87 -7.54
CA THR A 197 2.64 -2.32 -7.72
C THR A 197 3.50 -2.94 -6.63
N VAL A 198 2.99 -3.96 -5.97
CA VAL A 198 3.76 -4.84 -5.09
C VAL A 198 3.92 -6.19 -5.76
N LEU A 199 5.14 -6.50 -6.17
CA LEU A 199 5.54 -7.76 -6.78
C LEU A 199 6.27 -8.62 -5.73
N MET A 200 5.63 -9.68 -5.27
CA MET A 200 6.17 -10.62 -4.29
C MET A 200 6.78 -11.83 -5.01
N TYR A 201 7.99 -12.21 -4.61
CA TYR A 201 8.70 -13.36 -5.17
C TYR A 201 8.43 -14.60 -4.31
N LEU A 202 7.87 -15.65 -4.92
CA LEU A 202 7.43 -16.86 -4.21
C LEU A 202 8.45 -18.00 -4.31
N THR A 203 9.43 -17.88 -5.19
CA THR A 203 10.56 -18.82 -5.34
C THR A 203 11.87 -18.07 -5.50
N ASP A 204 12.97 -18.73 -5.12
CA ASP A 204 14.30 -18.35 -5.55
C ASP A 204 14.48 -18.77 -7.02
N VAL A 205 15.14 -17.94 -7.80
CA VAL A 205 15.49 -18.27 -9.20
C VAL A 205 17.00 -18.35 -9.30
N ALA A 206 17.51 -19.46 -9.84
CA ALA A 206 18.94 -19.70 -9.91
C ALA A 206 19.62 -18.71 -10.87
N LYS A 207 19.07 -18.52 -12.08
CA LYS A 207 19.58 -17.53 -13.07
C LYS A 207 18.45 -16.92 -13.90
N GLY A 208 18.56 -15.62 -14.16
CA GLY A 208 17.55 -14.85 -14.88
C GLY A 208 16.36 -14.48 -13.99
N GLY A 209 15.23 -14.14 -14.62
CA GLY A 209 13.98 -13.83 -13.90
C GLY A 209 13.97 -12.50 -13.13
N GLU A 210 14.99 -11.66 -13.29
CA GLU A 210 15.04 -10.34 -12.66
C GLU A 210 13.87 -9.46 -13.08
N THR A 211 13.42 -8.59 -12.18
CA THR A 211 12.57 -7.46 -12.55
C THR A 211 13.49 -6.29 -12.86
N VAL A 212 13.53 -5.85 -14.12
CA VAL A 212 14.41 -4.76 -14.59
C VAL A 212 13.60 -3.52 -14.91
N PHE A 213 14.15 -2.35 -14.59
CA PHE A 213 13.65 -1.02 -14.93
C PHE A 213 14.63 -0.35 -15.92
N PRO A 214 14.43 -0.50 -17.25
CA PRO A 214 15.38 -0.02 -18.26
C PRO A 214 15.50 1.51 -18.28
N SER A 215 14.45 2.22 -17.85
CA SER A 215 14.38 3.69 -17.86
C SER A 215 14.66 4.31 -16.48
N ALA A 216 15.10 3.51 -15.51
CA ALA A 216 15.42 4.01 -14.18
C ALA A 216 16.68 4.90 -14.19
N GLU A 217 16.67 5.97 -13.41
CA GLU A 217 17.87 6.77 -13.18
C GLU A 217 18.88 5.99 -12.34
N VAL A 218 20.08 5.84 -12.89
CA VAL A 218 21.19 5.18 -12.21
C VAL A 218 21.94 6.24 -11.39
N ASP A 219 21.87 6.16 -10.06
CA ASP A 219 22.72 6.98 -9.19
C ASP A 219 24.19 6.69 -9.54
N SER A 220 24.95 7.74 -9.86
CA SER A 220 26.36 7.65 -10.22
C SER A 220 27.19 6.99 -9.11
N ARG A 221 26.75 7.07 -7.84
CA ARG A 221 27.36 6.38 -6.69
C ARG A 221 27.04 4.88 -6.63
N ARG A 222 25.96 4.44 -7.28
CA ARG A 222 25.60 3.01 -7.44
C ARG A 222 26.18 2.37 -8.69
N ARG A 223 26.78 3.13 -9.61
CA ARG A 223 27.47 2.58 -10.79
C ARG A 223 28.54 1.54 -10.45
N VAL A 224 29.07 1.58 -9.22
CA VAL A 224 30.07 0.61 -8.72
C VAL A 224 29.50 -0.82 -8.59
N ASN A 225 28.17 -0.99 -8.49
CA ASN A 225 27.51 -2.31 -8.41
C ASN A 225 27.04 -2.86 -9.78
N ILE A 226 27.42 -2.25 -10.91
CA ILE A 226 27.07 -2.74 -12.26
C ILE A 226 27.92 -3.97 -12.66
N GLN A 227 28.96 -4.30 -11.90
CA GLN A 227 29.74 -5.54 -12.03
C GLN A 227 29.20 -6.67 -11.13
N ASP A 228 27.88 -6.74 -10.95
CA ASP A 228 27.30 -7.98 -10.43
C ASP A 228 27.24 -9.01 -11.57
N ASP A 229 28.28 -9.82 -11.69
CA ASP A 229 28.41 -10.90 -12.68
C ASP A 229 27.29 -11.95 -12.56
N THR A 230 26.51 -11.90 -11.47
CA THR A 230 25.39 -12.79 -11.27
C THR A 230 24.10 -12.29 -11.93
N LEU A 231 24.05 -11.08 -12.50
CA LEU A 231 22.91 -10.57 -13.27
C LEU A 231 22.92 -11.04 -14.72
N SER A 232 21.73 -11.33 -15.26
CA SER A 232 21.54 -11.63 -16.68
C SER A 232 21.82 -10.42 -17.59
N ASP A 233 22.10 -10.66 -18.87
CA ASP A 233 22.28 -9.59 -19.86
C ASP A 233 21.02 -8.74 -20.05
N CYS A 234 19.84 -9.32 -19.80
CA CYS A 234 18.60 -8.57 -19.75
C CYS A 234 18.59 -7.59 -18.56
N ALA A 235 18.97 -8.05 -17.37
CA ALA A 235 18.97 -7.25 -16.15
C ALA A 235 19.97 -6.09 -16.21
N LYS A 236 21.10 -6.29 -16.89
CA LYS A 236 22.14 -5.25 -17.10
C LYS A 236 21.67 -4.04 -17.92
N LYS A 237 20.49 -4.11 -18.56
CA LYS A 237 19.92 -3.00 -19.34
C LYS A 237 19.31 -1.89 -18.47
N GLY A 238 19.27 -2.05 -17.15
CA GLY A 238 18.72 -1.03 -16.24
C GLY A 238 18.98 -1.35 -14.78
N VAL A 239 18.24 -0.69 -13.89
CA VAL A 239 18.24 -1.05 -12.47
C VAL A 239 17.39 -2.31 -12.31
N ALA A 240 17.94 -3.36 -11.72
CA ALA A 240 17.28 -4.66 -11.62
C ALA A 240 17.19 -5.19 -10.19
N VAL A 241 16.17 -6.00 -9.95
CA VAL A 241 15.94 -6.72 -8.70
C VAL A 241 15.87 -8.20 -8.98
N LYS A 242 16.72 -8.96 -8.28
CA LYS A 242 16.71 -10.42 -8.34
C LYS A 242 15.52 -10.99 -7.56
N PRO A 243 14.80 -11.98 -8.12
CA PRO A 243 13.78 -12.70 -7.38
C PRO A 243 14.44 -13.52 -6.28
N LYS A 244 14.05 -13.25 -5.05
CA LYS A 244 14.44 -14.02 -3.88
C LYS A 244 13.19 -14.35 -3.10
N ARG A 245 12.99 -15.61 -2.76
CA ARG A 245 11.79 -16.08 -2.09
C ARG A 245 11.51 -15.27 -0.82
N GLY A 246 10.26 -14.87 -0.65
CA GLY A 246 9.79 -14.08 0.48
C GLY A 246 9.98 -12.57 0.30
N ASP A 247 10.86 -12.11 -0.58
CA ASP A 247 11.05 -10.68 -0.82
C ASP A 247 9.89 -10.09 -1.63
N ALA A 248 9.60 -8.81 -1.39
CA ALA A 248 8.62 -8.05 -2.15
C ALA A 248 9.23 -6.75 -2.70
N LEU A 249 9.00 -6.50 -3.98
CA LEU A 249 9.35 -5.26 -4.66
C LEU A 249 8.11 -4.36 -4.74
N LEU A 250 8.18 -3.20 -4.10
CA LEU A 250 7.23 -2.10 -4.28
C LEU A 250 7.82 -1.11 -5.27
N PHE A 251 7.08 -0.76 -6.32
CA PHE A 251 7.41 0.38 -7.17
C PHE A 251 6.17 1.21 -7.49
N PHE A 252 6.38 2.50 -7.73
CA PHE A 252 5.32 3.44 -8.04
C PHE A 252 5.26 3.71 -9.54
N ASN A 253 4.05 3.62 -10.07
CA ASN A 253 3.72 3.85 -11.48
C ASN A 253 3.41 5.34 -11.74
N LEU A 254 3.10 6.08 -10.68
CA LEU A 254 2.83 7.51 -10.70
C LEU A 254 3.82 8.27 -9.81
N SER A 255 4.15 9.48 -10.24
CA SER A 255 4.81 10.49 -9.42
C SER A 255 3.92 10.91 -8.24
N PRO A 256 4.46 11.56 -7.19
CA PRO A 256 3.66 12.11 -6.10
C PRO A 256 2.57 13.11 -6.54
N GLY A 257 2.72 13.72 -7.72
CA GLY A 257 1.70 14.58 -8.33
C GLY A 257 0.62 13.81 -9.11
N ALA A 258 0.52 12.49 -8.95
CA ALA A 258 -0.42 11.60 -9.66
C ALA A 258 -0.26 11.56 -11.19
N ILE A 259 0.89 12.01 -11.72
CA ILE A 259 1.24 11.92 -13.14
C ILE A 259 1.94 10.59 -13.41
N THR A 260 1.64 9.95 -14.53
CA THR A 260 2.30 8.71 -14.98
C THR A 260 3.82 8.87 -15.04
N ASP A 261 4.54 7.91 -14.47
CA ASP A 261 6.00 7.94 -14.39
C ASP A 261 6.59 7.02 -15.47
N SER A 262 7.11 7.61 -16.55
CA SER A 262 7.71 6.85 -17.65
C SER A 262 8.97 6.08 -17.24
N SER A 263 9.60 6.42 -16.12
CA SER A 263 10.71 5.63 -15.58
C SER A 263 10.26 4.30 -14.96
N SER A 264 8.97 4.14 -14.68
CA SER A 264 8.37 2.89 -14.17
C SER A 264 8.24 1.79 -15.22
N LEU A 265 8.70 2.02 -16.46
CA LEU A 265 8.82 0.99 -17.47
C LEU A 265 9.64 -0.16 -16.90
N HIS A 266 9.04 -1.35 -16.88
CA HIS A 266 9.65 -2.51 -16.27
C HIS A 266 9.38 -3.78 -17.06
N ALA A 267 10.25 -4.77 -16.89
CA ALA A 267 10.19 -6.05 -17.58
C ALA A 267 10.53 -7.20 -16.64
N GLY A 268 10.04 -8.39 -16.95
CA GLY A 268 10.49 -9.64 -16.36
C GLY A 268 11.50 -10.30 -17.29
N CYS A 269 12.77 -10.34 -16.87
CA CYS A 269 13.82 -10.96 -17.66
C CYS A 269 13.58 -12.46 -17.85
N PRO A 270 14.05 -13.04 -18.98
CA PRO A 270 13.89 -14.46 -19.25
C PRO A 270 14.43 -15.34 -18.12
N ILE A 271 13.75 -16.44 -17.84
CA ILE A 271 14.28 -17.48 -16.94
C ILE A 271 15.38 -18.24 -17.67
N ILE A 272 16.58 -18.29 -17.10
CA ILE A 272 17.71 -19.05 -17.65
C ILE A 272 17.83 -20.39 -16.92
N GLU A 273 17.71 -20.40 -15.59
CA GLU A 273 17.81 -21.61 -14.77
C GLU A 273 16.84 -21.54 -13.59
N GLY A 274 16.06 -22.63 -13.39
CA GLY A 274 15.00 -22.72 -12.38
C GLY A 274 13.62 -22.33 -12.91
N GLU A 275 12.74 -21.91 -12.00
CA GLU A 275 11.41 -21.36 -12.33
C GLU A 275 11.09 -20.19 -11.40
N LYS A 276 10.33 -19.22 -11.91
CA LYS A 276 9.89 -18.06 -11.13
C LYS A 276 8.41 -18.16 -10.85
N TRP A 277 8.07 -18.14 -9.57
CA TRP A 277 6.72 -17.83 -9.11
C TRP A 277 6.68 -16.43 -8.50
N SER A 278 5.65 -15.68 -8.84
CA SER A 278 5.42 -14.35 -8.26
C SER A 278 3.95 -14.07 -8.03
N ALA A 279 3.64 -13.27 -7.02
CA ALA A 279 2.31 -12.71 -6.80
C ALA A 279 2.36 -11.18 -6.95
N THR A 280 1.49 -10.64 -7.79
CA THR A 280 1.39 -9.19 -8.03
C THR A 280 0.13 -8.65 -7.38
N LYS A 281 0.28 -7.56 -6.63
CA LYS A 281 -0.82 -6.71 -6.16
C LYS A 281 -0.72 -5.36 -6.85
N TRP A 282 -1.70 -5.04 -7.69
CA TRP A 282 -1.87 -3.70 -8.23
C TRP A 282 -2.78 -2.87 -7.33
N ILE A 283 -2.42 -1.62 -7.10
CA ILE A 283 -3.12 -0.71 -6.20
C ILE A 283 -3.46 0.56 -6.96
N HIS A 284 -4.74 0.92 -6.94
CA HIS A 284 -5.32 2.07 -7.64
C HIS A 284 -5.25 3.37 -6.82
N VAL A 285 -5.47 4.50 -7.50
CA VAL A 285 -5.58 5.82 -6.85
C VAL A 285 -6.87 5.98 -6.03
N ASP A 286 -7.96 5.28 -6.39
CA ASP A 286 -9.19 5.18 -5.62
C ASP A 286 -9.60 3.71 -5.45
N SER A 287 -10.64 3.46 -4.65
CA SER A 287 -11.21 2.15 -4.40
C SER A 287 -11.54 1.41 -5.69
N PHE A 288 -10.99 0.21 -5.82
CA PHE A 288 -11.26 -0.73 -6.91
C PHE A 288 -12.51 -1.60 -6.64
N ASP A 289 -12.93 -1.63 -5.37
CA ASP A 289 -14.13 -2.33 -4.91
C ASP A 289 -15.41 -1.56 -5.24
N LYS A 290 -15.32 -0.24 -5.43
CA LYS A 290 -16.40 0.55 -6.04
C LYS A 290 -16.61 0.01 -7.46
N LYS A 291 -17.72 -0.69 -7.66
CA LYS A 291 -18.20 -0.94 -9.02
C LYS A 291 -18.68 0.41 -9.56
N PRO A 292 -18.33 0.79 -10.79
CA PRO A 292 -19.02 1.91 -11.43
C PRO A 292 -20.50 1.55 -11.39
N GLU A 293 -21.29 2.29 -10.61
CA GLU A 293 -22.72 2.08 -10.62
C GLU A 293 -23.18 2.42 -12.05
N ASN A 294 -23.82 1.46 -12.71
CA ASN A 294 -24.82 1.81 -13.71
C ASN A 294 -26.01 2.40 -12.94
N SER A 295 -25.82 3.57 -12.33
CA SER A 295 -26.91 4.30 -11.72
C SER A 295 -27.72 4.89 -12.87
N GLY A 296 -28.64 4.08 -13.39
CA GLY A 296 -29.77 4.59 -14.14
C GLY A 296 -30.60 5.61 -13.34
N ASN A 297 -30.33 5.75 -12.03
CA ASN A 297 -30.91 6.76 -11.17
C ASN A 297 -29.98 7.98 -11.02
N CYS A 298 -30.55 9.16 -11.21
CA CYS A 298 -29.83 10.42 -11.06
C CYS A 298 -29.62 10.77 -9.58
N VAL A 299 -28.41 10.56 -9.07
CA VAL A 299 -28.04 10.88 -7.69
C VAL A 299 -26.71 11.62 -7.66
N ASP A 300 -26.48 12.34 -6.56
CA ASP A 300 -25.16 12.82 -6.20
C ASP A 300 -24.53 11.80 -5.24
N GLU A 301 -23.32 11.37 -5.52
CA GLU A 301 -22.55 10.41 -4.71
C GLU A 301 -21.71 11.10 -3.63
N ASN A 302 -21.69 12.44 -3.60
CA ASN A 302 -20.96 13.22 -2.61
C ASN A 302 -21.82 14.37 -2.07
N ASP A 303 -21.80 14.56 -0.75
CA ASP A 303 -22.56 15.61 -0.07
C ASP A 303 -22.15 17.04 -0.49
N ARG A 304 -20.95 17.22 -1.05
CA ARG A 304 -20.43 18.50 -1.53
C ARG A 304 -20.75 18.81 -3.00
N CYS A 305 -21.42 17.92 -3.73
CA CYS A 305 -21.71 18.12 -5.14
C CYS A 305 -22.44 19.45 -5.43
N GLY A 306 -23.35 19.89 -4.55
CA GLY A 306 -24.05 21.16 -4.71
C GLY A 306 -23.13 22.38 -4.57
N GLU A 307 -22.15 22.32 -3.66
CA GLU A 307 -21.14 23.37 -3.46
C GLU A 307 -20.21 23.45 -4.69
N TRP A 308 -19.68 22.31 -5.15
CA TRP A 308 -18.81 22.25 -6.32
C TRP A 308 -19.51 22.69 -7.61
N ALA A 309 -20.77 22.30 -7.79
CA ALA A 309 -21.57 22.77 -8.92
C ALA A 309 -21.76 24.31 -8.87
N ALA A 310 -21.98 24.88 -7.68
CA ALA A 310 -22.06 26.34 -7.52
C ALA A 310 -20.73 27.05 -7.81
N TYR A 311 -19.60 26.39 -7.59
CA TYR A 311 -18.27 26.87 -7.97
C TYR A 311 -17.91 26.68 -9.46
N GLY A 312 -18.81 26.09 -10.26
CA GLY A 312 -18.60 25.90 -11.69
C GLY A 312 -17.86 24.61 -12.08
N GLU A 313 -17.68 23.68 -11.15
CA GLU A 313 -16.95 22.43 -11.39
C GLU A 313 -17.62 21.53 -12.44
N CYS A 314 -18.92 21.69 -12.71
CA CYS A 314 -19.57 20.98 -13.81
C CYS A 314 -18.92 21.28 -15.18
N ILE A 315 -18.28 22.44 -15.32
CA ILE A 315 -17.55 22.85 -16.53
C ILE A 315 -16.04 22.65 -16.35
N ASN A 316 -15.49 22.94 -15.17
CA ASN A 316 -14.05 22.87 -14.92
C ASN A 316 -13.54 21.45 -14.69
N ASN A 317 -14.40 20.56 -14.20
CA ASN A 317 -14.11 19.16 -13.91
C ASN A 317 -15.28 18.25 -14.37
N PRO A 318 -15.61 18.26 -15.69
CA PRO A 318 -16.79 17.59 -16.20
C PRO A 318 -16.67 16.07 -16.07
N GLU A 319 -15.47 15.52 -16.02
CA GLU A 319 -15.23 14.08 -15.92
C GLU A 319 -15.68 13.53 -14.56
N TYR A 320 -15.31 14.19 -13.46
CA TYR A 320 -15.79 13.79 -12.13
C TYR A 320 -17.25 14.19 -11.91
N MET A 321 -17.63 15.39 -12.35
CA MET A 321 -18.93 15.96 -12.01
C MET A 321 -20.08 15.39 -12.84
N VAL A 322 -19.88 15.27 -14.15
CA VAL A 322 -20.91 14.83 -15.13
C VAL A 322 -20.64 13.42 -15.64
N GLY A 323 -19.38 13.08 -15.88
CA GLY A 323 -18.94 11.83 -16.47
C GLY A 323 -19.27 11.71 -17.95
N SER A 324 -19.37 10.46 -18.42
CA SER A 324 -19.61 10.09 -19.81
C SER A 324 -20.82 9.18 -19.96
N LEU A 325 -21.17 8.82 -21.20
CA LEU A 325 -22.25 7.87 -21.49
C LEU A 325 -21.98 6.46 -20.94
N GLU A 326 -20.71 6.08 -20.80
CA GLU A 326 -20.30 4.75 -20.33
C GLU A 326 -20.03 4.73 -18.82
N VAL A 327 -19.69 5.89 -18.25
CA VAL A 327 -19.28 6.04 -16.84
C VAL A 327 -19.91 7.32 -16.29
N PRO A 328 -21.03 7.23 -15.55
CA PRO A 328 -21.65 8.37 -14.90
C PRO A 328 -20.68 9.11 -13.97
N GLY A 329 -20.73 10.45 -13.96
CA GLY A 329 -20.03 11.26 -12.97
C GLY A 329 -20.72 11.20 -11.60
N ALA A 330 -19.98 11.59 -10.57
CA ALA A 330 -20.39 11.52 -9.17
C ALA A 330 -21.39 12.61 -8.77
N CYS A 331 -21.51 13.72 -9.52
CA CYS A 331 -22.32 14.89 -9.17
C CYS A 331 -23.36 15.27 -10.22
N ARG A 332 -23.87 14.26 -10.94
CA ARG A 332 -24.74 14.45 -12.11
C ARG A 332 -26.03 15.20 -11.78
N LYS A 333 -26.61 14.94 -10.61
CA LYS A 333 -27.84 15.61 -10.14
C LYS A 333 -27.57 17.08 -9.84
N SER A 334 -26.50 17.40 -9.13
CA SER A 334 -26.09 18.79 -8.87
C SER A 334 -25.72 19.55 -10.15
N CYS A 335 -25.17 18.85 -11.15
CA CYS A 335 -24.87 19.42 -12.47
C CYS A 335 -26.07 19.43 -13.43
N LYS A 336 -27.25 18.94 -13.02
CA LYS A 336 -28.49 18.95 -13.82
C LYS A 336 -28.36 18.28 -15.18
N VAL A 337 -27.48 17.28 -15.28
CA VAL A 337 -27.30 16.43 -16.49
C VAL A 337 -28.15 15.16 -16.44
N CYS A 338 -28.78 14.97 -15.29
CA CYS A 338 -30.00 14.25 -15.01
C CYS A 338 -30.63 14.99 -13.80
#